data_AF-A0A3D3YXH6-F1
#
_entry.id   AF-A0A3D3YXH6-F1
#
_cell.length_a   1.000
_cell.length_b   1.000
_cell.length_c   1.000
_cell.angle_alpha   90.00
_cell.angle_beta   90.00
_cell.angle_gamma   90.00
#
_symmetry.space_group_name_H-M   'P 1'
#
loop_
_entity.id
_entity.type
_entity.pdbx_description
1 polymer ?
#
loop_
_entity_poly.entity_id
_entity_poly.type
_entity_poly.pdbx_seq_one_letter_code
_entity_poly.pdbx_strand_id
1 'polypeptide(L)'
;MAFDSRTGSTFAGYRIDSVLGRGGMSVVYLAEDVRLGRNVALKFLSPELAVDPAFRERFTHESRAAANLDHPNIVPVYQAGEADGVLY
;
A
#
# COMPACT_ATOMS: atom_id res chain seq x y z
N MET A 1 1.56 -17.83 -6.46
CA MET A 1 2.36 -16.59 -6.40
C MET A 1 1.82 -15.71 -5.28
N ALA A 2 2.69 -15.23 -4.40
CA ALA A 2 2.49 -15.16 -2.95
C ALA A 2 1.65 -13.99 -2.36
N PHE A 3 0.81 -13.30 -3.15
CA PHE A 3 -0.07 -12.24 -2.61
C PHE A 3 -1.38 -12.77 -2.00
N ASP A 4 -1.74 -14.02 -2.26
CA ASP A 4 -3.15 -14.40 -2.30
C ASP A 4 -3.79 -14.79 -0.96
N SER A 5 -3.21 -14.47 0.20
CA SER A 5 -3.93 -14.69 1.46
C SER A 5 -3.49 -13.78 2.61
N ARG A 6 -3.42 -12.46 2.37
CA ARG A 6 -3.31 -11.50 3.49
C ARG A 6 -4.66 -11.13 4.12
N THR A 7 -5.77 -11.52 3.50
CA THR A 7 -7.10 -11.34 4.10
C THR A 7 -7.19 -11.97 5.48
N GLY A 8 -7.69 -11.21 6.46
CA GLY A 8 -7.78 -11.59 7.86
C GLY A 8 -6.50 -11.32 8.67
N SER A 9 -5.40 -10.91 8.03
CA SER A 9 -4.16 -10.56 8.74
C SER A 9 -4.09 -9.07 9.06
N THR A 10 -3.11 -8.71 9.90
CA THR A 10 -2.75 -7.31 10.17
C THR A 10 -1.36 -7.05 9.62
N PHE A 11 -1.18 -5.91 8.94
CA PHE A 11 0.09 -5.49 8.36
C PHE A 11 0.29 -4.00 8.55
N ALA A 12 1.45 -3.57 9.07
CA ALA A 12 1.79 -2.17 9.30
C ALA A 12 0.71 -1.34 10.06
N GLY A 13 -0.06 -1.99 10.94
CA GLY A 13 -1.17 -1.37 11.68
C GLY A 13 -2.53 -1.37 10.96
N TYR A 14 -2.62 -1.99 9.79
CA TYR A 14 -3.84 -2.14 9.01
C TYR A 14 -4.37 -3.57 9.08
N ARG A 15 -5.66 -3.76 9.39
CA ARG A 15 -6.34 -5.05 9.27
C ARG A 15 -6.85 -5.22 7.85
N ILE A 16 -6.48 -6.31 7.18
CA ILE A 16 -6.79 -6.53 5.77
C ILE A 16 -8.09 -7.34 5.64
N ASP A 17 -9.09 -6.78 4.97
CA ASP A 17 -10.45 -7.36 4.94
C ASP A 17 -10.75 -8.10 3.63
N SER A 18 -10.38 -7.54 2.48
CA SER A 18 -10.63 -8.17 1.18
C SER A 18 -9.81 -7.55 0.06
N VAL A 19 -9.72 -8.23 -1.09
CA VAL A 19 -9.08 -7.68 -2.29
C VAL A 19 -10.06 -6.76 -3.02
N LEU A 20 -9.65 -5.52 -3.29
CA LEU A 20 -10.39 -4.56 -4.13
C LEU A 20 -9.99 -4.68 -5.60
N GLY A 21 -8.73 -4.98 -5.88
CA GLY A 21 -8.24 -5.07 -7.26
C GLY A 21 -6.84 -5.64 -7.37
N ARG A 22 -6.55 -6.18 -8.54
CA ARG A 22 -5.23 -6.71 -8.90
C ARG A 22 -4.74 -5.97 -10.15
N GLY A 23 -3.54 -5.41 -10.05
CA GLY A 23 -2.80 -4.83 -11.17
C GLY A 23 -1.58 -5.70 -11.51
N GLY A 24 -0.87 -5.36 -12.57
CA GLY A 24 0.24 -6.19 -13.07
C GLY A 24 1.28 -6.58 -12.01
N MET A 25 1.64 -5.64 -11.11
CA MET A 25 2.66 -5.86 -10.08
C MET A 25 2.21 -5.40 -8.68
N SER A 26 0.90 -5.31 -8.47
CA SER A 26 0.35 -4.82 -7.20
C SER A 26 -1.01 -5.42 -6.89
N VAL A 27 -1.33 -5.54 -5.60
CA VAL A 27 -2.68 -5.87 -5.13
C VAL A 27 -3.17 -4.77 -4.21
N VAL A 28 -4.41 -4.33 -4.43
CA VAL A 28 -5.08 -3.35 -3.58
C VAL A 28 -6.10 -4.07 -2.72
N TYR A 29 -6.01 -3.88 -1.40
CA TYR A 29 -6.96 -4.43 -0.43
C TYR A 29 -7.82 -3.33 0.16
N LEU A 30 -9.04 -3.71 0.53
CA LEU A 30 -9.78 -3.01 1.57
C LEU A 30 -9.14 -3.39 2.89
N ALA A 31 -8.79 -2.38 3.67
CA ALA A 31 -8.23 -2.57 5.00
C ALA A 31 -8.76 -1.50 5.95
N GLU A 32 -8.71 -1.78 7.24
CA GLU A 32 -8.99 -0.82 8.30
C GLU A 32 -7.67 -0.33 8.92
N ASP A 33 -7.47 1.00 8.98
CA ASP A 33 -6.45 1.59 9.85
C ASP A 33 -6.90 1.43 11.30
N VAL A 34 -6.35 0.43 12.00
CA VAL A 34 -6.81 0.02 13.34
C VAL A 34 -6.64 1.15 14.36
N ARG A 35 -5.71 2.10 14.13
CA ARG A 35 -5.49 3.23 15.05
C ARG A 35 -6.56 4.29 14.91
N LEU A 36 -7.06 4.50 13.69
CA LEU A 36 -7.99 5.57 13.36
C LEU A 36 -9.42 5.07 13.11
N GLY A 37 -9.64 3.76 13.04
CA GLY A 37 -10.95 3.15 12.81
C GLY A 37 -11.57 3.51 11.46
N ARG A 38 -10.74 3.67 10.41
CA ARG A 38 -11.20 4.07 9.08
C ARG A 38 -10.81 3.04 8.02
N ASN A 39 -11.68 2.88 7.02
CA ASN A 39 -11.38 2.06 5.86
C ASN A 39 -10.45 2.80 4.90
N VAL A 40 -9.49 2.06 4.34
CA VAL A 40 -8.50 2.53 3.38
C VAL A 40 -8.33 1.52 2.25
N ALA A 41 -7.89 2.01 1.09
CA ALA A 41 -7.34 1.18 0.04
C ALA A 41 -5.83 1.00 0.28
N LEU A 42 -5.40 -0.19 0.65
CA LEU A 42 -3.99 -0.51 0.94
C LEU A 42 -3.36 -1.22 -0.25
N LYS A 43 -2.36 -0.59 -0.90
CA LYS A 43 -1.76 -1.09 -2.14
C LYS A 43 -0.39 -1.72 -1.88
N PHE A 44 -0.30 -3.03 -1.94
CA PHE A 44 0.98 -3.73 -1.89
C PHE A 44 1.64 -3.79 -3.25
N LEU A 45 2.93 -3.51 -3.30
CA LEU A 45 3.76 -3.75 -4.48
C LEU A 45 4.47 -5.09 -4.37
N SER A 46 4.86 -5.64 -5.53
CA SER A 46 5.58 -6.91 -5.54
C SER A 46 6.95 -6.83 -4.85
N PRO A 47 7.36 -7.84 -4.03
CA PRO A 47 8.72 -7.90 -3.49
C PRO A 47 9.80 -7.86 -4.56
N GLU A 48 9.50 -8.35 -5.76
CA GLU A 48 10.40 -8.27 -6.93
C GLU A 48 10.67 -6.82 -7.38
N LEU A 49 9.77 -5.89 -7.07
CA LEU A 49 10.01 -4.45 -7.27
C LEU A 49 10.80 -3.85 -6.11
N ALA A 50 10.68 -4.43 -4.91
CA ALA A 50 11.38 -3.96 -3.72
C ALA A 50 12.88 -4.33 -3.70
N VAL A 51 13.36 -5.18 -4.62
CA VAL A 51 14.79 -5.51 -4.76
C VAL A 51 15.56 -4.56 -5.67
N ASP A 52 14.88 -3.79 -6.52
CA ASP A 52 15.51 -2.78 -7.39
C ASP A 52 15.68 -1.46 -6.62
N PRO A 53 16.92 -1.03 -6.31
CA PRO A 53 17.17 0.22 -5.58
C PRO A 53 16.61 1.45 -6.28
N ALA A 54 16.64 1.50 -7.63
CA ALA A 54 16.10 2.62 -8.39
C ALA A 54 14.58 2.70 -8.27
N PHE A 55 13.92 1.54 -8.23
CA PHE A 55 12.47 1.49 -7.99
C PHE A 55 12.11 1.97 -6.58
N ARG A 56 12.86 1.56 -5.55
CA ARG A 56 12.63 1.98 -4.16
C ARG A 56 12.77 3.49 -3.99
N GLU A 57 13.78 4.08 -4.62
CA GLU A 57 13.99 5.52 -4.62
C GLU A 57 12.82 6.24 -5.31
N ARG A 58 12.42 5.77 -6.50
CA ARG A 58 11.27 6.33 -7.21
C ARG A 58 9.98 6.21 -6.41
N PHE A 59 9.72 5.06 -5.81
CA PHE A 59 8.56 4.83 -4.94
C PHE A 59 8.53 5.82 -3.79
N THR A 60 9.66 6.02 -3.10
CA THR A 60 9.77 6.96 -1.98
C THR A 60 9.50 8.40 -2.44
N HIS A 61 10.09 8.79 -3.58
CA HIS A 61 9.92 10.13 -4.14
C HIS A 61 8.47 10.39 -4.57
N GLU A 62 7.86 9.49 -5.34
CA GLU A 62 6.47 9.58 -5.79
C GLU A 62 5.49 9.58 -4.62
N SER A 63 5.73 8.73 -3.61
CA SER A 63 4.89 8.67 -2.42
C SER A 63 4.90 9.97 -1.62
N ARG A 64 6.08 10.60 -1.46
CA ARG A 64 6.20 11.91 -0.82
C ARG A 64 5.49 12.99 -1.62
N ALA A 65 5.64 12.99 -2.94
CA ALA A 65 4.95 13.93 -3.79
C ALA A 65 3.42 13.78 -3.68
N ALA A 66 2.91 12.54 -3.71
CA ALA A 66 1.50 12.25 -3.60
C ALA A 66 0.91 12.59 -2.22
N ALA A 67 1.66 12.36 -1.14
CA ALA A 67 1.24 12.71 0.23
C ALA A 67 1.09 14.23 0.45
N ASN A 68 1.73 15.06 -0.38
CA ASN A 68 1.59 16.52 -0.33
C ASN A 68 0.40 17.05 -1.16
N LEU A 69 -0.33 16.19 -1.87
CA LEU A 69 -1.50 16.60 -2.65
C LEU A 69 -2.76 16.57 -1.77
N ASP A 70 -3.34 17.75 -1.55
CA ASP A 70 -4.64 17.93 -0.91
C ASP A 70 -5.60 18.63 -1.87
N HIS A 71 -6.47 17.85 -2.52
CA HIS A 71 -7.41 18.36 -3.52
C HIS A 71 -8.63 17.44 -3.64
N PRO A 72 -9.86 17.96 -3.76
CA PRO A 72 -11.09 17.15 -3.79
C PRO A 72 -11.17 16.12 -4.93
N ASN A 73 -10.45 16.35 -6.03
CA ASN A 73 -10.41 15.45 -7.19
C ASN A 73 -9.19 14.51 -7.20
N ILE A 74 -8.42 14.45 -6.11
CA ILE A 74 -7.24 13.58 -5.99
C ILE A 74 -7.47 12.67 -4.79
N VAL A 75 -7.22 11.37 -4.96
CA VAL A 75 -7.28 10.42 -3.85
C VAL A 75 -6.11 10.69 -2.91
N PRO A 76 -6.35 11.02 -1.62
CA PRO A 76 -5.27 11.35 -0.70
C PRO A 76 -4.43 10.12 -0.38
N VAL A 77 -3.11 10.30 -0.31
CA VAL A 77 -2.19 9.28 0.20
C VAL A 77 -1.95 9.56 1.68
N TYR A 78 -2.51 8.71 2.54
CA TYR A 78 -2.36 8.86 3.99
C TYR A 78 -1.00 8.42 4.50
N GLN A 79 -0.46 7.35 3.94
CA GLN A 79 0.81 6.77 4.33
C GLN A 79 1.31 5.91 3.16
N ALA A 80 2.63 5.85 3.02
CA ALA A 80 3.32 4.92 2.16
C ALA A 80 4.64 4.55 2.83
N GLY A 81 5.09 3.31 2.66
CA GLY A 81 6.31 2.87 3.29
C GLY A 81 6.66 1.42 3.01
N GLU A 82 7.44 0.85 3.91
CA GLU A 82 7.85 -0.54 3.85
C GLU A 82 7.62 -1.21 5.21
N ALA A 83 7.14 -2.44 5.18
CA ALA A 83 7.14 -3.33 6.34
C ALA A 83 7.37 -4.77 5.87
N ASP A 84 8.17 -5.52 6.63
CA ASP A 84 8.54 -6.90 6.31
C ASP A 84 9.07 -7.09 4.87
N GLY A 85 9.82 -6.11 4.36
CA GLY A 85 10.37 -6.12 2.99
C GLY A 85 9.33 -5.89 1.88
N VAL A 86 8.11 -5.47 2.22
CA VAL A 86 7.04 -5.20 1.26
C VAL A 86 6.67 -3.72 1.30
N LEU A 87 6.71 -3.09 0.11
CA LEU A 87 6.26 -1.72 -0.08
C LEU A 87 4.73 -1.65 -0.13
N TYR A 88 4.14 -0.69 0.57
CA TYR A 88 2.70 -0.48 0.69
C TYR A 88 2.29 1.00 0.60
#